data_AF-A0A3P7T8N7-F1
#
_entry.id   AF-A0A3P7T8N7-F1
#
_cell.length_a   1.000
_cell.length_b   1.000
_cell.length_c   1.000
_cell.angle_alpha   90.00
_cell.angle_beta   90.00
_cell.angle_gamma   90.00
#
_symmetry.space_group_name_H-M   'P 1'
#
loop_
_entity.id
_entity.type
_entity.pdbx_description
1 polymer ?
#
loop_
_entity_poly.entity_id
_entity_poly.type
_entity_poly.pdbx_seq_one_letter_code
_entity_poly.pdbx_strand_id
1 'polypeptide(L)'
;MNDDTRNGSLVPNGGGSRKMSTGLVPALNRLRIQHSFKTARPTIGEAILKRATSNRPEMRTFLNRLTEQQLELMGKQFYSLIADSVENLERPEAVQQHARAFGETYATLCQIGFRPDYFAPLADAAIAECVKLDGGAHKRCETLLAWSQLISAIFTSVRDGYYSRVRYQRRSSLPQGVISKQLSMDFSKSVDQEAYIR
;
A
#
# COMPACT_ATOMS: atom_id res chain seq x y z
N MET A 1 -43.99 -35.52 45.23
CA MET A 1 -42.89 -36.33 44.67
C MET A 1 -42.51 -35.67 43.36
N ASN A 2 -41.36 -35.00 43.38
CA ASN A 2 -40.89 -34.08 42.37
C ASN A 2 -40.20 -34.86 41.25
N ASP A 3 -40.49 -34.52 40.00
CA ASP A 3 -39.70 -34.91 38.83
C ASP A 3 -39.02 -33.63 38.31
N ASP A 4 -37.83 -33.37 38.83
CA ASP A 4 -36.92 -32.31 38.39
C ASP A 4 -35.95 -32.92 37.36
N THR A 5 -36.28 -32.82 36.07
CA THR A 5 -35.31 -33.07 35.00
C THR A 5 -34.99 -31.74 34.30
N ARG A 6 -34.12 -30.94 34.92
CA ARG A 6 -33.40 -29.82 34.29
C ARG A 6 -32.13 -30.37 33.61
N ASN A 7 -32.07 -30.32 32.28
CA ASN A 7 -30.81 -30.46 31.56
C ASN A 7 -30.67 -29.32 30.53
N GLY A 8 -30.30 -28.14 31.01
CA GLY A 8 -29.89 -27.00 30.20
C GLY A 8 -28.38 -26.82 30.34
N SER A 9 -27.60 -27.48 29.49
CA SER A 9 -26.16 -27.29 29.42
C SER A 9 -25.84 -25.99 28.67
N LEU A 10 -25.68 -24.91 29.43
CA LEU A 10 -24.99 -23.69 29.02
C LEU A 10 -23.49 -23.98 28.99
N VAL A 11 -22.91 -24.14 27.79
CA VAL A 11 -21.45 -24.19 27.61
C VAL A 11 -20.97 -22.79 27.23
N PRO A 12 -19.92 -22.25 27.88
CA PRO A 12 -19.67 -20.82 27.88
C PRO A 12 -19.00 -20.35 26.59
N ASN A 13 -19.54 -19.25 26.08
CA ASN A 13 -18.93 -18.32 25.15
C ASN A 13 -17.59 -17.84 25.73
N GLY A 14 -16.47 -18.18 25.08
CA GLY A 14 -15.16 -17.87 25.64
C GLY A 14 -13.97 -18.28 24.76
N GLY A 15 -14.08 -18.15 23.44
CA GLY A 15 -12.96 -18.34 22.52
C GLY A 15 -12.43 -17.01 22.06
N GLY A 16 -11.77 -16.27 22.97
CA GLY A 16 -11.11 -15.01 22.64
C GLY A 16 -10.26 -15.18 21.39
N SER A 17 -10.65 -14.48 20.32
CA SER A 17 -9.81 -14.29 19.15
C SER A 17 -8.54 -13.64 19.66
N ARG A 18 -7.51 -14.46 19.89
CA ARG A 18 -6.17 -13.99 20.20
C ARG A 18 -5.76 -13.16 19.00
N LYS A 19 -5.96 -11.84 19.11
CA LYS A 19 -5.27 -10.85 18.30
C LYS A 19 -3.79 -11.02 18.64
N MET A 20 -3.18 -12.05 18.04
CA MET A 20 -1.74 -12.03 17.85
C MET A 20 -1.50 -10.71 17.15
N SER A 21 -0.70 -9.85 17.75
CA SER A 21 -0.20 -8.64 17.11
C SER A 21 0.50 -9.05 15.82
N THR A 22 -0.28 -9.16 14.74
CA THR A 22 0.21 -9.59 13.44
C THR A 22 0.96 -8.39 12.89
N GLY A 23 2.26 -8.34 13.17
CA GLY A 23 3.19 -7.53 12.38
C GLY A 23 2.97 -7.79 10.89
N LEU A 24 3.46 -6.90 10.03
CA LEU A 24 3.18 -6.94 8.57
C LEU A 24 3.42 -8.30 7.92
N VAL A 25 4.37 -9.05 8.47
CA VAL A 25 4.69 -10.40 8.07
C VAL A 25 4.95 -11.29 9.31
N PRO A 26 4.74 -12.61 9.21
CA PRO A 26 5.04 -13.56 10.28
C PRO A 26 6.49 -13.48 10.77
N ALA A 27 6.73 -13.82 12.04
CA ALA A 27 8.04 -13.63 12.69
C ALA A 27 9.21 -14.29 11.93
N LEU A 28 9.04 -15.52 11.47
CA LEU A 28 10.07 -16.21 10.69
C LEU A 28 10.40 -15.48 9.37
N ASN A 29 9.38 -14.93 8.70
CA ASN A 29 9.57 -14.19 7.46
C ASN A 29 10.26 -12.84 7.70
N ARG A 30 10.03 -12.20 8.86
CA ARG A 30 10.79 -11.00 9.26
C ARG A 30 12.29 -11.28 9.32
N LEU A 31 12.69 -12.37 9.98
CA LEU A 31 14.11 -12.75 10.11
C LEU A 31 14.75 -13.00 8.74
N ARG A 32 14.05 -13.69 7.83
CA ARG A 32 14.52 -13.92 6.46
C ARG A 32 14.71 -12.62 5.69
N ILE A 33 13.74 -11.71 5.78
CA ILE A 33 13.81 -10.39 5.14
C ILE A 33 15.00 -9.59 5.69
N GLN A 34 15.13 -9.51 7.01
CA GLN A 34 16.24 -8.80 7.66
C GLN A 34 17.59 -9.38 7.26
N HIS A 35 17.72 -10.71 7.24
CA HIS A 35 18.94 -11.37 6.78
C HIS A 35 19.24 -11.01 5.31
N SER A 36 18.25 -11.20 4.45
CA SER A 36 18.34 -10.92 3.01
C SER A 36 18.74 -9.47 2.75
N PHE A 37 18.20 -8.52 3.50
CA PHE A 37 18.45 -7.10 3.27
C PHE A 37 19.82 -6.59 3.77
N LYS A 38 20.56 -7.36 4.58
CA LYS A 38 21.89 -6.94 5.08
C LYS A 38 22.91 -6.62 3.97
N THR A 39 22.74 -7.23 2.79
CA THR A 39 23.61 -7.03 1.63
C THR A 39 23.11 -5.94 0.68
N ALA A 40 21.97 -5.31 1.01
CA ALA A 40 21.35 -4.31 0.17
C ALA A 40 22.26 -3.08 0.00
N ARG A 41 22.22 -2.53 -1.21
CA ARG A 41 22.87 -1.25 -1.56
C ARG A 41 21.79 -0.30 -2.09
N PRO A 42 21.97 1.03 -2.00
CA PRO A 42 21.03 1.99 -2.57
C PRO A 42 20.70 1.77 -4.05
N THR A 43 21.63 1.17 -4.80
CA THR A 43 21.48 0.80 -6.22
C THR A 43 20.37 -0.23 -6.48
N ILE A 44 19.83 -0.91 -5.45
CA ILE A 44 18.66 -1.78 -5.63
C ILE A 44 17.44 -1.01 -6.15
N GLY A 45 17.26 0.25 -5.74
CA GLY A 45 16.14 1.07 -6.23
C GLY A 45 16.21 1.28 -7.75
N GLU A 46 17.40 1.56 -8.27
CA GLU A 46 17.62 1.64 -9.72
C GLU A 46 17.42 0.29 -10.42
N ALA A 47 17.88 -0.80 -9.80
CA ALA A 47 17.71 -2.15 -10.34
C ALA A 47 16.22 -2.52 -10.46
N ILE A 48 15.39 -2.09 -9.51
CA ILE A 48 13.93 -2.27 -9.55
C ILE A 48 13.35 -1.53 -10.76
N LEU A 49 13.69 -0.26 -10.95
CA LEU A 49 13.20 0.53 -12.10
C LEU A 49 13.65 -0.07 -13.44
N LYS A 50 14.92 -0.50 -13.54
CA LYS A 50 15.46 -1.17 -14.74
C LYS A 50 14.75 -2.50 -15.03
N ARG A 51 14.46 -3.31 -14.00
CA ARG A 51 13.69 -4.55 -14.18
C ARG A 51 12.26 -4.27 -14.61
N ALA A 52 11.63 -3.27 -14.01
CA ALA A 52 10.25 -2.91 -14.28
C ALA A 52 10.07 -2.62 -15.79
N THR A 53 10.92 -1.75 -16.37
CA THR A 53 10.88 -1.41 -17.81
C THR A 53 11.11 -2.60 -18.74
N SER A 54 11.85 -3.61 -18.31
CA SER A 54 12.16 -4.79 -19.13
C SER A 54 10.93 -5.67 -19.36
N ASN A 55 9.97 -5.65 -18.43
CA ASN A 55 8.82 -6.56 -18.46
C ASN A 55 7.55 -5.95 -19.06
N ARG A 56 7.47 -4.61 -19.22
CA ARG A 56 6.25 -3.90 -19.67
C ARG A 56 6.60 -2.73 -20.60
N PRO A 57 6.34 -2.84 -21.91
CA PRO A 57 6.64 -1.79 -22.89
C PRO A 57 6.02 -0.43 -22.57
N GLU A 58 4.80 -0.39 -22.05
CA GLU A 58 4.08 0.85 -21.72
C GLU A 58 4.75 1.60 -20.57
N MET A 59 5.20 0.86 -19.54
CA MET A 59 5.94 1.43 -18.43
C MET A 59 7.32 1.92 -18.87
N ARG A 60 7.98 1.20 -19.79
CA ARG A 60 9.22 1.67 -20.44
C ARG A 60 8.99 2.98 -21.19
N THR A 61 7.94 3.07 -21.99
CA THR A 61 7.59 4.30 -22.71
C THR A 61 7.33 5.45 -21.75
N PHE A 62 6.66 5.21 -20.62
CA PHE A 62 6.45 6.23 -19.59
C PHE A 62 7.77 6.66 -18.94
N LEU A 63 8.57 5.71 -18.44
CA LEU A 63 9.81 6.02 -17.72
C LEU A 63 10.85 6.72 -18.61
N ASN A 64 10.88 6.41 -19.92
CA ASN A 64 11.76 7.10 -20.88
C ASN A 64 11.42 8.58 -21.10
N ARG A 65 10.25 9.06 -20.64
CA ARG A 65 9.88 10.49 -20.68
C ARG A 65 10.40 11.27 -19.49
N LEU A 66 10.86 10.58 -18.45
CA LEU A 66 11.40 11.19 -17.24
C LEU A 66 12.87 11.56 -17.47
N THR A 67 13.32 12.61 -16.79
CA THR A 67 14.73 12.98 -16.78
C THR A 67 15.55 11.99 -15.97
N GLU A 68 16.85 11.93 -16.21
CA GLU A 68 17.76 11.08 -15.43
C GLU A 68 17.69 11.38 -13.92
N GLN A 69 17.61 12.67 -13.55
CA GLN A 69 17.45 13.09 -12.16
C GLN A 69 16.14 12.60 -11.53
N GLN A 70 15.04 12.59 -12.29
CA GLN A 70 13.76 12.05 -11.81
C GLN A 70 13.85 10.54 -11.60
N LEU A 71 14.48 9.81 -12.52
CA LEU A 71 14.70 8.37 -12.39
C LEU A 71 15.61 8.04 -11.19
N GLU A 72 16.68 8.81 -10.99
CA GLU A 72 17.58 8.67 -9.84
C GLU A 72 16.84 8.90 -8.52
N LEU A 73 16.03 9.97 -8.45
CA LEU A 73 15.21 10.28 -7.28
C LEU A 73 14.21 9.15 -7.00
N MET A 74 13.52 8.65 -8.02
CA MET A 74 12.61 7.51 -7.87
C MET A 74 13.35 6.27 -7.34
N GLY A 75 14.56 6.01 -7.83
CA GLY A 75 15.40 4.91 -7.33
C GLY A 75 15.72 5.08 -5.83
N LYS A 76 16.13 6.27 -5.41
CA LYS A 76 16.39 6.59 -3.99
C LYS A 76 15.14 6.43 -3.13
N GLN A 77 13.98 6.89 -3.61
CA GLN A 77 12.70 6.73 -2.91
C GLN A 77 12.31 5.26 -2.76
N PHE A 78 12.54 4.43 -3.80
CA PHE A 78 12.32 2.99 -3.71
C PHE A 78 13.20 2.33 -2.66
N TYR A 79 14.48 2.67 -2.65
CA TYR A 79 15.41 2.15 -1.64
C TYR A 79 14.97 2.54 -0.22
N SER A 80 14.68 3.83 0.01
CA SER A 80 14.23 4.33 1.31
C SER A 80 12.93 3.67 1.77
N LEU A 81 11.95 3.50 0.88
CA LEU A 81 10.71 2.80 1.21
C LEU A 81 10.98 1.38 1.71
N ILE A 82 11.83 0.61 1.01
CA ILE A 82 12.14 -0.77 1.37
C ILE A 82 12.97 -0.82 2.66
N ALA A 83 14.02 -0.01 2.76
CA ALA A 83 14.89 0.05 3.93
C ALA A 83 14.10 0.37 5.20
N ASP A 84 13.31 1.45 5.18
CA ASP A 84 12.48 1.85 6.32
C ASP A 84 11.45 0.76 6.65
N SER A 85 10.89 0.09 5.64
CA SER A 85 9.94 -1.01 5.89
C SER A 85 10.60 -2.19 6.59
N VAL A 86 11.85 -2.52 6.24
CA VAL A 86 12.62 -3.62 6.86
C VAL A 86 13.02 -3.25 8.30
N GLU A 87 13.36 -2.00 8.56
CA GLU A 87 13.66 -1.50 9.91
C GLU A 87 12.42 -1.48 10.81
N ASN A 88 11.23 -1.38 10.23
CA ASN A 88 9.97 -1.16 10.93
C ASN A 88 8.96 -2.32 10.83
N LEU A 89 9.42 -3.56 10.58
CA LEU A 89 8.55 -4.72 10.36
C LEU A 89 7.58 -5.03 11.52
N GLU A 90 7.90 -4.58 12.74
CA GLU A 90 7.07 -4.73 13.94
C GLU A 90 6.16 -3.53 14.22
N ARG A 91 6.25 -2.48 13.40
CA ARG A 91 5.43 -1.26 13.47
C ARG A 91 4.62 -1.09 12.18
N PRO A 92 3.55 -1.89 11.96
CA PRO A 92 2.77 -1.86 10.72
C PRO A 92 2.27 -0.46 10.34
N GLU A 93 1.82 0.32 11.32
CA GLU A 93 1.29 1.67 11.09
C GLU A 93 2.35 2.61 10.52
N ALA A 94 3.59 2.56 11.04
CA ALA A 94 4.70 3.39 10.57
C ALA A 94 5.05 3.07 9.10
N VAL A 95 5.13 1.78 8.77
CA VAL A 95 5.38 1.33 7.39
C VAL A 95 4.24 1.71 6.45
N GLN A 96 2.99 1.51 6.88
CA GLN A 96 1.82 1.87 6.07
C GLN A 96 1.75 3.38 5.82
N GLN A 97 2.06 4.20 6.83
CA GLN A 97 2.11 5.66 6.70
C GLN A 97 3.21 6.10 5.71
N HIS A 98 4.42 5.56 5.83
CA HIS A 98 5.50 5.86 4.89
C HIS A 98 5.14 5.42 3.46
N ALA A 99 4.60 4.21 3.31
CA ALA A 99 4.16 3.68 2.01
C ALA A 99 3.05 4.54 1.38
N ARG A 100 2.10 5.04 2.17
CA ARG A 100 1.08 6.00 1.70
C ARG A 100 1.74 7.28 1.19
N ALA A 101 2.60 7.90 2.00
CA ALA A 101 3.31 9.12 1.62
C ALA A 101 4.11 8.93 0.31
N PHE A 102 4.81 7.81 0.17
CA PHE A 102 5.46 7.41 -1.08
C PHE A 102 4.47 7.39 -2.25
N GLY A 103 3.32 6.71 -2.11
CA GLY A 103 2.29 6.66 -3.15
C GLY A 103 1.69 8.02 -3.51
N GLU A 104 1.56 8.93 -2.56
CA GLU A 104 1.11 10.31 -2.80
C GLU A 104 2.08 11.08 -3.71
N THR A 105 3.38 10.85 -3.60
CA THR A 105 4.37 11.50 -4.50
C THR A 105 4.12 11.14 -5.97
N TYR A 106 3.72 9.90 -6.24
CA TYR A 106 3.43 9.42 -7.60
C TYR A 106 2.13 9.98 -8.18
N ALA A 107 1.22 10.48 -7.36
CA ALA A 107 -0.01 11.13 -7.86
C ALA A 107 0.31 12.37 -8.70
N THR A 108 1.42 13.06 -8.43
CA THR A 108 1.88 14.20 -9.23
C THR A 108 2.24 13.79 -10.67
N LEU A 109 2.76 12.57 -10.83
CA LEU A 109 3.13 12.01 -12.13
C LEU A 109 1.91 11.60 -12.98
N CYS A 110 0.72 11.53 -12.39
CA CYS A 110 -0.52 11.22 -13.11
C CYS A 110 -0.76 12.19 -14.27
N GLN A 111 -0.39 13.46 -14.11
CA GLN A 111 -0.58 14.51 -15.12
C GLN A 111 0.30 14.29 -16.37
N ILE A 112 1.42 13.60 -16.22
CA ILE A 112 2.35 13.27 -17.32
C ILE A 112 2.21 11.81 -17.79
N GLY A 113 1.12 11.14 -17.40
CA GLY A 113 0.75 9.82 -17.91
C GLY A 113 1.15 8.64 -17.02
N PHE A 114 1.51 8.85 -15.75
CA PHE A 114 1.65 7.73 -14.81
C PHE A 114 0.28 7.10 -14.56
N ARG A 115 0.19 5.77 -14.67
CA ARG A 115 -1.03 5.02 -14.44
C ARG A 115 -0.87 4.08 -13.24
N PRO A 116 -1.93 3.89 -12.42
CA PRO A 116 -1.84 3.08 -11.20
C PRO A 116 -1.54 1.60 -11.44
N ASP A 117 -1.81 1.07 -12.64
CA ASP A 117 -1.45 -0.28 -13.03
C ASP A 117 0.05 -0.49 -13.19
N TYR A 118 0.86 0.58 -13.23
CA TYR A 118 2.32 0.48 -13.16
C TYR A 118 2.83 0.08 -11.77
N PHE A 119 2.02 0.19 -10.71
CA PHE A 119 2.43 -0.27 -9.39
C PHE A 119 2.60 -1.78 -9.30
N ALA A 120 1.79 -2.57 -10.02
CA ALA A 120 1.92 -4.02 -10.03
C ALA A 120 3.29 -4.50 -10.56
N PRO A 121 3.74 -4.11 -11.77
CA PRO A 121 5.05 -4.51 -12.26
C PRO A 121 6.22 -3.88 -11.47
N LEU A 122 6.03 -2.74 -10.81
CA LEU A 122 7.01 -2.19 -9.87
C LEU A 122 7.14 -3.07 -8.61
N ALA A 123 6.02 -3.57 -8.08
CA ALA A 123 6.00 -4.50 -6.95
C ALA A 123 6.68 -5.83 -7.31
N ASP A 124 6.34 -6.41 -8.46
CA ASP A 124 6.96 -7.64 -8.95
C ASP A 124 8.48 -7.46 -9.14
N ALA A 125 8.89 -6.30 -9.66
CA ALA A 125 10.29 -5.97 -9.81
C ALA A 125 11.00 -5.83 -8.46
N ALA A 126 10.37 -5.19 -7.48
CA ALA A 126 10.87 -5.06 -6.11
C ALA A 126 11.07 -6.41 -5.44
N ILE A 127 10.08 -7.31 -5.53
CA ILE A 127 10.18 -8.67 -4.99
C ILE A 127 11.37 -9.40 -5.64
N ALA A 128 11.46 -9.38 -6.96
CA ALA A 128 12.49 -10.09 -7.69
C ALA A 128 13.91 -9.61 -7.36
N GLU A 129 14.13 -8.29 -7.23
CA GLU A 129 15.43 -7.75 -6.84
C GLU A 129 15.75 -8.03 -5.36
N CYS A 130 14.78 -7.92 -4.46
CA CYS A 130 15.01 -8.19 -3.04
C CYS A 130 15.30 -9.67 -2.76
N VAL A 131 14.67 -10.61 -3.48
CA VAL A 131 14.95 -12.05 -3.36
C VAL A 131 16.40 -12.38 -3.72
N LYS A 132 17.03 -11.66 -4.66
CA LYS A 132 18.43 -11.91 -5.02
C LYS A 132 19.40 -11.55 -3.90
N LEU A 133 19.05 -10.59 -3.03
CA LEU A 133 19.92 -10.14 -1.95
C LEU A 133 20.25 -11.25 -0.95
N ASP A 134 19.36 -12.24 -0.82
CA ASP A 134 19.55 -13.38 0.07
C ASP A 134 20.75 -14.27 -0.33
N GLY A 135 21.24 -14.17 -1.57
CA GLY A 135 22.46 -14.86 -1.99
C GLY A 135 22.39 -16.39 -1.93
N GLY A 136 21.19 -16.97 -1.82
CA GLY A 136 20.98 -18.41 -1.66
C GLY A 136 21.11 -18.92 -0.21
N ALA A 137 21.13 -18.04 0.79
CA ALA A 137 21.17 -18.43 2.19
C ALA A 137 19.93 -19.22 2.63
N HIS A 138 18.76 -18.89 2.08
CA HIS A 138 17.52 -19.61 2.32
C HIS A 138 16.97 -20.23 1.02
N LYS A 139 16.00 -21.14 1.15
CA LYS A 139 15.31 -21.69 -0.03
C LYS A 139 14.61 -20.57 -0.77
N ARG A 140 14.81 -20.51 -2.10
CA ARG A 140 14.25 -19.45 -2.96
C ARG A 140 12.74 -19.25 -2.76
N CYS A 141 11.95 -20.32 -2.60
CA CYS A 141 10.51 -20.21 -2.38
C CYS A 141 10.14 -19.55 -1.05
N GLU A 142 10.94 -19.75 -0.01
CA GLU A 142 10.72 -19.16 1.32
C GLU A 142 11.06 -17.67 1.32
N THR A 143 12.20 -17.30 0.71
CA THR A 143 12.62 -15.91 0.51
C THR A 143 11.61 -15.16 -0.35
N LEU A 144 11.16 -15.79 -1.45
CA LEU A 144 10.11 -15.25 -2.31
C LEU A 144 8.82 -14.99 -1.52
N LEU A 145 8.34 -15.98 -0.77
CA LEU A 145 7.14 -15.84 0.04
C LEU A 145 7.25 -14.68 1.04
N ALA A 146 8.38 -14.56 1.73
CA ALA A 146 8.61 -13.51 2.71
C ALA A 146 8.56 -12.11 2.05
N TRP A 147 9.30 -11.90 0.97
CA TRP A 147 9.30 -10.63 0.24
C TRP A 147 7.96 -10.32 -0.41
N SER A 148 7.27 -11.30 -0.98
CA SER A 148 5.93 -11.11 -1.55
C SER A 148 4.92 -10.63 -0.51
N GLN A 149 4.95 -11.17 0.71
CA GLN A 149 4.06 -10.72 1.79
C GLN A 149 4.31 -9.26 2.17
N LEU A 150 5.58 -8.89 2.40
CA LEU A 150 5.94 -7.53 2.78
C LEU A 150 5.60 -6.54 1.67
N ILE A 151 6.07 -6.79 0.45
CA ILE A 151 5.89 -5.88 -0.68
C ILE A 151 4.40 -5.73 -1.03
N SER A 152 3.60 -6.80 -0.95
CA SER A 152 2.15 -6.71 -1.17
C SER A 152 1.46 -5.82 -0.13
N ALA A 153 1.86 -5.92 1.14
CA ALA A 153 1.33 -5.06 2.20
C ALA A 153 1.72 -3.57 1.99
N ILE A 154 2.99 -3.32 1.63
CA ILE A 154 3.50 -1.98 1.28
C ILE A 154 2.71 -1.42 0.10
N PHE A 155 2.63 -2.15 -1.02
CA PHE A 155 2.02 -1.66 -2.26
C PHE A 155 0.50 -1.53 -2.21
N THR A 156 -0.16 -2.15 -1.22
CA THR A 156 -1.55 -1.82 -0.89
C THR A 156 -1.64 -0.39 -0.36
N SER A 157 -0.78 -0.05 0.61
CA SER A 157 -0.70 1.30 1.18
C SER A 157 -0.23 2.36 0.17
N VAL A 158 0.70 2.01 -0.72
CA VAL A 158 1.13 2.88 -1.84
C VAL A 158 -0.04 3.24 -2.74
N ARG A 159 -0.85 2.25 -3.14
CA ARG A 159 -2.03 2.50 -3.98
C ARG A 159 -3.06 3.37 -3.25
N ASP A 160 -3.27 3.13 -1.96
CA ASP A 160 -4.18 3.95 -1.13
C ASP A 160 -3.74 5.42 -1.11
N GLY A 161 -2.45 5.68 -0.85
CA GLY A 161 -1.87 7.03 -0.87
C GLY A 161 -2.03 7.70 -2.25
N TYR A 162 -1.67 6.99 -3.31
CA TYR A 162 -1.83 7.48 -4.68
C TYR A 162 -3.29 7.88 -4.97
N TYR A 163 -4.26 7.00 -4.71
CA TYR A 163 -5.66 7.30 -4.98
C TYR A 163 -6.22 8.39 -4.08
N SER A 164 -5.81 8.44 -2.81
CA SER A 164 -6.18 9.53 -1.88
C SER A 164 -5.77 10.89 -2.45
N ARG A 165 -4.51 11.01 -2.87
CA ARG A 165 -3.96 12.25 -3.41
C ARG A 165 -4.56 12.63 -4.77
N VAL A 166 -4.77 11.67 -5.68
CA VAL A 166 -5.45 11.94 -6.96
C VAL A 166 -6.88 12.44 -6.74
N ARG A 167 -7.64 11.84 -5.81
CA ARG A 167 -9.00 12.31 -5.48
C ARG A 167 -8.97 13.71 -4.89
N TYR A 168 -8.01 14.00 -4.00
CA TYR A 168 -7.81 15.33 -3.45
C TYR A 168 -7.55 16.36 -4.55
N GLN A 169 -6.61 16.09 -5.46
CA GLN A 169 -6.26 16.98 -6.57
C GLN A 169 -7.47 17.31 -7.45
N ARG A 170 -8.28 16.31 -7.80
CA ARG A 170 -9.52 16.49 -8.58
C ARG A 170 -10.55 17.37 -7.89
N ARG A 171 -10.70 17.22 -6.56
CA ARG A 171 -11.63 18.07 -5.78
C ARG A 171 -11.13 19.51 -5.65
N SER A 172 -9.82 19.71 -5.47
CA SER A 172 -9.22 21.03 -5.38
C SER A 172 -9.18 21.79 -6.71
N SER A 173 -9.22 21.09 -7.85
CA SER A 173 -9.25 21.70 -9.18
C SER A 173 -10.66 22.07 -9.66
N LEU A 174 -11.71 21.74 -8.90
CA LEU A 174 -13.08 22.19 -9.20
C LEU A 174 -13.23 23.65 -8.79
N PRO A 175 -13.87 24.51 -9.61
CA PRO A 175 -14.20 25.87 -9.18
C PRO A 175 -15.07 25.81 -7.92
N GLN A 176 -14.69 26.50 -6.84
CA GLN A 176 -15.45 26.54 -5.58
C GLN A 176 -16.93 26.98 -5.77
N GLY A 177 -17.24 27.63 -6.89
CA GLY A 177 -18.60 28.07 -7.24
C GLY A 177 -19.59 26.96 -7.60
N VAL A 178 -19.16 25.74 -7.92
CA VAL A 178 -20.11 24.65 -8.28
C VAL A 178 -20.55 23.82 -7.07
N ILE A 179 -19.64 23.63 -6.09
CA ILE A 179 -19.92 22.88 -4.85
C ILE A 179 -20.89 23.66 -3.95
N SER A 180 -20.73 24.98 -3.87
CA SER A 180 -21.64 25.84 -3.09
C SER A 180 -23.07 25.85 -3.67
N LYS A 181 -23.21 25.73 -5.00
CA LYS A 181 -24.54 25.67 -5.65
C LYS A 181 -25.26 24.34 -5.41
N GLN A 182 -24.55 23.21 -5.34
CA GLN A 182 -25.18 21.93 -4.99
C GLN A 182 -25.65 21.88 -3.54
N LEU A 183 -24.82 22.32 -2.59
CA LEU A 183 -25.20 22.37 -1.17
C LEU A 183 -26.34 23.36 -0.91
N SER A 184 -26.37 24.50 -1.62
CA SER A 184 -27.47 25.47 -1.55
C SER A 184 -28.77 24.94 -2.18
N MET A 185 -28.70 24.10 -3.22
CA MET A 185 -29.90 23.52 -3.84
C MET A 185 -30.51 22.39 -3.01
N ASP A 186 -29.69 21.61 -2.29
CA ASP A 186 -30.20 20.57 -1.38
C ASP A 186 -30.88 21.16 -0.14
N PHE A 187 -30.38 22.30 0.38
CA PHE A 187 -31.03 23.01 1.50
C PHE A 187 -32.34 23.71 1.10
N SER A 188 -32.48 24.20 -0.13
CA SER A 188 -33.75 24.79 -0.60
C SER A 188 -34.84 23.74 -0.72
N LYS A 189 -34.53 22.52 -1.18
CA LYS A 189 -35.52 21.46 -1.33
C LYS A 189 -36.08 20.92 -0.02
N SER A 190 -35.32 20.97 1.08
CA SER A 190 -35.82 20.53 2.39
C SER A 190 -36.76 21.53 3.05
N VAL A 191 -36.55 22.83 2.83
CA VAL A 191 -37.40 23.91 3.39
C VAL A 191 -38.77 23.93 2.71
N ASP A 192 -38.83 23.69 1.39
CA ASP A 192 -40.10 23.67 0.65
C ASP A 192 -40.97 22.44 1.00
N GLN A 193 -40.37 21.34 1.45
CA GLN A 193 -41.10 20.11 1.81
C GLN A 193 -41.83 20.22 3.17
N GLU A 194 -41.31 21.04 4.11
CA GLU A 194 -41.97 21.28 5.41
C GLU A 194 -43.14 22.28 5.32
N ALA A 195 -43.24 23.05 4.23
CA ALA A 195 -44.33 24.02 4.05
C ALA A 195 -45.66 23.39 3.60
N TYR A 196 -45.70 22.09 3.28
CA TYR A 196 -46.89 21.40 2.76
C TYR A 196 -47.54 20.42 3.75
N ILE A 197 -47.09 20.39 5.01
CA ILE A 197 -47.71 19.60 6.09
C ILE A 197 -48.42 20.55 7.05
N ARG A 198 -49.57 21.09 6.62
CA ARG A 198 -50.60 21.65 7.50
C ARG A 198 -51.98 21.31 6.96
#